data_AF-A0A8J2QYV5-F1
#
_entry.id   AF-A0A8J2QYV5-F1
#
_cell.length_a   1.000
_cell.length_b   1.000
_cell.length_c   1.000
_cell.angle_alpha   90.00
_cell.angle_beta   90.00
_cell.angle_gamma   90.00
#
_symmetry.space_group_name_H-M   'P 1'
#
loop_
_entity.id
_entity.type
_entity.pdbx_description
1 polymer ?
#
loop_
_entity_poly.entity_id
_entity_poly.type
_entity_poly.pdbx_seq_one_letter_code
_entity_poly.pdbx_strand_id
1 'polypeptide(L)'
;MIFHASDLAVVQAYREYQTDSALLDIPKNEQLKLLQFRRQLAESLVLRNKIIIGNKGRPSGSSPIPQDLAKDGVGHFPAHDKGLGTRCKMVGCKRGTRIKCMYKMQSSTLPYQR
;
A
#
# COMPACT_ATOMS: atom_id res chain seq x y z
N MET A 1 29.31 6.20 -11.85
CA MET A 1 29.20 7.68 -11.79
C MET A 1 27.75 8.17 -11.84
N ILE A 2 26.97 7.86 -12.89
CA ILE A 2 25.59 8.37 -13.07
C ILE A 2 24.67 8.02 -11.89
N PHE A 3 24.69 6.77 -11.40
CA PHE A 3 23.84 6.36 -10.27
C PHE A 3 24.13 7.13 -8.97
N HIS A 4 25.41 7.39 -8.69
CA HIS A 4 25.80 8.18 -7.52
C HIS A 4 25.39 9.65 -7.68
N ALA A 5 25.54 10.22 -8.87
CA ALA A 5 25.09 11.58 -9.15
C ALA A 5 23.56 11.71 -9.00
N SER A 6 22.78 10.71 -9.46
CA SER A 6 21.33 10.71 -9.27
C SER A 6 20.92 10.56 -7.80
N ASP A 7 21.60 9.72 -7.03
CA ASP A 7 21.29 9.56 -5.59
C ASP A 7 21.61 10.85 -4.82
N LEU A 8 22.74 11.50 -5.13
CA LEU A 8 23.10 12.81 -4.58
C LEU A 8 22.06 13.89 -4.94
N ALA A 9 21.62 13.95 -6.20
CA ALA A 9 20.60 14.91 -6.64
C ALA A 9 19.26 14.70 -5.93
N VAL A 10 18.84 13.44 -5.74
CA VAL A 10 17.61 13.10 -5.02
C VAL A 10 17.69 13.48 -3.54
N VAL A 11 18.84 13.25 -2.90
CA VAL A 11 19.05 13.65 -1.50
C VAL A 11 19.06 15.17 -1.36
N GLN A 12 19.70 15.88 -2.27
CA GLN A 12 19.74 17.34 -2.28
C GLN A 12 18.32 17.93 -2.43
N ALA A 13 17.55 17.46 -3.41
CA ALA A 13 16.16 17.89 -3.61
C ALA A 13 15.27 17.59 -2.39
N TYR A 14 15.55 16.50 -1.66
CA TYR A 14 14.81 16.19 -0.44
C TYR A 14 15.12 17.19 0.70
N ARG A 15 16.35 17.68 0.81
CA ARG A 15 16.71 18.71 1.80
C ARG A 15 16.08 20.06 1.49
N GLU A 16 16.00 20.42 0.21
CA GLU A 16 15.27 21.60 -0.24
C GLU A 16 13.79 21.48 0.12
N TYR A 17 13.15 20.34 -0.18
CA TYR A 17 11.77 20.06 0.22
C TYR A 17 11.54 20.22 1.73
N GLN A 18 12.47 19.75 2.57
CA GLN A 18 12.37 19.91 4.03
C GLN A 18 12.46 21.38 4.45
N THR A 19 13.32 22.16 3.79
CA THR A 19 13.50 23.59 4.07
C THR A 19 12.25 24.36 3.65
N ASP A 20 11.70 24.09 2.47
CA ASP A 20 10.47 24.69 1.97
C ASP A 20 9.26 24.30 2.83
N SER A 21 9.20 23.05 3.28
CA SER A 21 8.14 22.59 4.18
C SER A 21 8.19 23.31 5.54
N ALA A 22 9.37 23.69 6.01
CA ALA A 22 9.54 24.49 7.22
C ALA A 22 9.16 25.96 6.98
N LEU A 23 9.47 26.52 5.81
CA LEU A 23 9.08 27.89 5.43
C LEU A 23 7.55 28.05 5.26
N LEU A 24 6.87 26.98 4.83
CA LEU A 24 5.42 26.95 4.61
C LEU A 24 4.63 26.45 5.84
N ASP A 25 5.29 26.28 6.99
CA ASP A 25 4.69 25.78 8.24
C ASP A 25 3.86 24.48 8.07
N ILE A 26 4.30 23.59 7.17
CA ILE A 26 3.60 22.32 6.93
C ILE A 26 3.79 21.42 8.15
N PRO A 27 2.71 20.90 8.75
CA PRO A 27 2.81 20.02 9.91
C PRO A 27 3.59 18.75 9.55
N LYS A 28 4.44 18.28 10.48
CA LYS A 28 5.30 17.09 10.30
C LYS A 28 4.53 15.80 9.95
N ASN A 29 3.23 15.76 10.24
CA ASN A 29 2.35 14.63 9.93
C ASN A 29 2.05 14.52 8.43
N GLU A 30 2.09 15.63 7.71
CA GLU A 30 1.81 15.74 6.27
C GLU A 30 3.09 15.75 5.43
N GLN A 31 4.24 15.98 6.07
CA GLN A 31 5.54 15.94 5.41
C GLN A 31 5.90 14.52 4.95
N LEU A 32 6.42 14.42 3.74
CA LEU A 32 6.80 13.15 3.13
C LEU A 32 8.10 12.61 3.73
N LYS A 33 8.09 11.32 4.06
CA LYS A 33 9.32 10.59 4.40
C LYS A 33 10.15 10.37 3.13
N LEU A 34 11.48 10.25 3.28
CA LEU A 34 12.41 10.07 2.15
C LEU A 34 11.97 9.00 1.13
N LEU A 35 11.48 7.85 1.61
CA LEU A 35 11.00 6.78 0.72
C LEU A 35 9.77 7.18 -0.09
N GLN A 36 8.82 7.89 0.53
CA GLN A 36 7.61 8.36 -0.15
C GLN A 36 7.94 9.47 -1.14
N PHE A 37 8.84 10.39 -0.77
CA PHE A 37 9.38 11.41 -1.66
C PHE A 37 10.03 10.78 -2.89
N ARG A 38 10.95 9.82 -2.70
CA ARG A 38 11.59 9.07 -3.80
C ARG A 38 10.57 8.39 -4.71
N ARG A 39 9.52 7.80 -4.15
CA ARG A 39 8.44 7.17 -4.92
C ARG A 39 7.70 8.18 -5.79
N GLN A 40 7.27 9.30 -5.21
CA GLN A 40 6.53 10.34 -5.96
C GLN A 40 7.41 11.02 -7.01
N LEU A 41 8.69 11.20 -6.73
CA LEU A 41 9.67 11.72 -7.69
C LEU A 41 9.84 10.74 -8.86
N ALA A 42 9.95 9.44 -8.59
CA ALA A 42 9.99 8.43 -9.65
C ALA A 42 8.69 8.39 -10.48
N GLU A 43 7.53 8.45 -9.82
CA GLU A 43 6.23 8.50 -10.50
C GLU A 43 6.13 9.73 -11.42
N SER A 44 6.51 10.92 -10.93
CA SER A 44 6.43 12.14 -11.73
C SER A 44 7.37 12.12 -12.93
N LEU A 45 8.59 11.58 -12.79
CA LEU A 45 9.54 11.43 -13.88
C LEU A 45 9.11 10.39 -14.92
N VAL A 46 8.58 9.25 -14.46
CA VAL A 46 8.10 8.17 -15.35
C VAL A 46 6.84 8.61 -16.10
N LEU A 47 5.94 9.34 -15.44
CA LEU A 47 4.69 9.81 -16.06
C LEU A 47 4.91 11.01 -16.99
N ARG A 48 5.85 11.92 -16.69
CA ARG A 48 6.13 13.09 -17.54
C ARG A 48 6.57 12.73 -18.96
N ASN A 49 7.38 11.68 -19.10
CA ASN A 49 8.02 11.32 -20.35
C ASN A 49 7.44 10.05 -20.99
N LYS A 50 6.17 9.73 -20.73
CA LYS A 50 5.44 8.74 -21.54
C LYS A 50 5.19 9.30 -22.94
N ILE A 51 6.25 9.37 -23.75
CA ILE A 51 6.12 9.23 -25.19
C ILE A 51 5.48 7.85 -25.36
N ILE A 52 4.32 7.78 -26.01
CA ILE A 52 3.65 6.51 -26.34
C ILE A 52 4.51 5.78 -27.37
N ILE A 53 5.66 5.27 -26.95
CA ILE A 53 6.44 4.30 -27.71
C ILE A 53 5.82 2.98 -27.29
N GLY A 54 4.94 2.47 -28.14
CA GLY A 54 4.20 1.23 -27.94
C GLY A 54 5.13 0.04 -27.79
N ASN A 55 5.70 -0.14 -26.60
CA ASN A 55 6.56 -1.26 -26.30
C ASN A 55 5.71 -2.41 -25.75
N LYS A 56 5.35 -3.29 -26.69
CA LYS A 56 4.81 -4.64 -26.51
C LYS A 56 5.68 -5.40 -25.51
N GLY A 57 5.23 -5.57 -24.27
CA GLY A 57 5.94 -6.43 -23.32
C GLY A 57 5.68 -6.26 -21.83
N ARG A 58 5.02 -5.18 -21.37
CA ARG A 58 4.64 -5.05 -19.96
C ARG A 58 3.17 -4.67 -19.82
N PRO A 59 2.31 -5.53 -19.24
CA PRO A 59 0.91 -5.18 -19.04
C PRO A 59 0.86 -3.95 -18.13
N SER A 60 0.34 -2.85 -18.68
CA SER A 60 -0.07 -1.67 -17.92
C SER A 60 -1.43 -1.98 -17.32
N GLY A 61 -1.43 -2.54 -16.12
CA GLY A 61 -2.62 -2.90 -15.39
C GLY A 61 -2.17 -3.49 -14.07
N SER A 62 -2.87 -3.16 -12.99
CA SER A 62 -2.76 -3.80 -11.68
C SER A 62 -2.27 -5.24 -11.80
N SER A 63 -1.19 -5.60 -11.09
CA SER A 63 -0.79 -7.00 -10.98
C SER A 63 -2.05 -7.85 -10.77
N PRO A 64 -2.38 -8.80 -11.66
CA PRO A 64 -3.41 -9.76 -11.31
C PRO A 64 -2.93 -10.40 -10.03
N ILE A 65 -3.70 -10.23 -8.96
CA ILE A 65 -3.48 -10.97 -7.72
C ILE A 65 -3.36 -12.43 -8.17
N PRO A 66 -2.27 -13.15 -7.83
CA PRO A 66 -2.10 -14.52 -8.26
C PRO A 66 -3.39 -15.29 -7.98
N GLN A 67 -4.00 -15.87 -9.02
CA GLN A 67 -5.26 -16.60 -8.87
C GLN A 67 -5.11 -17.83 -7.94
N ASP A 68 -3.86 -18.21 -7.69
CA ASP A 68 -3.39 -19.29 -6.82
C ASP A 68 -2.89 -18.80 -5.44
N LEU A 69 -3.22 -17.57 -5.02
CA LEU A 69 -3.16 -17.28 -3.58
C LEU A 69 -4.25 -18.10 -2.90
N ALA A 70 -3.87 -18.86 -1.86
CA ALA A 70 -4.82 -19.58 -1.01
C ALA A 70 -5.89 -18.60 -0.53
N LYS A 71 -7.06 -18.66 -1.19
CA LYS A 71 -8.24 -17.94 -0.76
C LYS A 71 -8.63 -18.55 0.58
N ASP A 72 -9.22 -17.75 1.46
CA ASP A 72 -10.03 -18.32 2.53
C ASP A 72 -10.98 -19.30 1.84
N GLY A 73 -11.29 -20.48 2.40
CA GLY A 73 -12.10 -21.55 1.78
C GLY A 73 -13.53 -21.15 1.33
N VAL A 74 -13.81 -19.84 1.30
CA VAL A 74 -15.02 -19.13 0.92
C VAL A 74 -14.73 -18.09 -0.20
N GLY A 75 -13.60 -18.19 -0.91
CA GLY A 75 -13.36 -17.52 -2.19
C GLY A 75 -13.07 -16.01 -2.17
N HIS A 76 -12.67 -15.41 -1.04
CA HIS A 76 -12.38 -13.98 -0.94
C HIS A 76 -11.05 -13.69 -0.21
N PHE A 77 -10.56 -12.45 -0.34
CA PHE A 77 -9.33 -11.99 0.30
C PHE A 77 -9.60 -11.33 1.65
N PRO A 78 -8.78 -11.58 2.67
CA PRO A 78 -8.84 -10.86 3.93
C PRO A 78 -8.52 -9.36 3.72
N ALA A 79 -9.38 -8.47 4.20
CA ALA A 79 -9.17 -7.02 4.14
C ALA A 79 -8.71 -6.47 5.49
N HIS A 80 -7.81 -5.49 5.48
CA HIS A 80 -7.37 -4.84 6.71
C HIS A 80 -8.32 -3.69 7.09
N ASP A 81 -8.92 -3.78 8.26
CA ASP A 81 -9.78 -2.73 8.79
C ASP A 81 -8.97 -1.67 9.54
N LYS A 82 -9.28 -0.40 9.26
CA LYS A 82 -8.66 0.77 9.88
C LYS A 82 -9.29 1.12 11.24
N GLY A 83 -10.41 0.49 11.62
CA GLY A 83 -11.10 0.67 12.89
C GLY A 83 -10.48 -0.06 14.10
N LEU A 84 -11.26 -0.24 15.16
CA LEU A 84 -10.84 -0.79 16.47
C LEU A 84 -10.49 -2.30 16.47
N GLY A 85 -10.46 -2.95 15.32
CA GLY A 85 -10.24 -4.40 15.20
C GLY A 85 -11.40 -5.22 15.78
N THR A 86 -11.45 -6.51 15.44
CA THR A 86 -12.45 -7.46 15.93
C THR A 86 -11.79 -8.51 16.81
N ARG A 87 -12.52 -9.02 17.80
CA ARG A 87 -12.05 -10.15 18.61
C ARG A 87 -11.96 -11.42 17.75
N CYS A 88 -10.95 -12.24 18.00
CA CYS A 88 -10.84 -13.55 17.36
C CYS A 88 -12.11 -14.39 17.61
N LYS A 89 -12.65 -15.01 16.56
CA LYS A 89 -13.84 -15.87 16.62
C LYS A 89 -13.58 -17.27 17.21
N MET A 90 -12.32 -17.65 17.42
CA MET A 90 -11.99 -18.92 18.06
C MET A 90 -12.34 -18.91 19.56
N VAL A 91 -13.04 -19.95 20.01
CA VAL A 91 -13.43 -20.10 21.42
C VAL A 91 -12.18 -20.14 22.30
N GLY A 92 -12.15 -19.31 23.35
CA GLY A 92 -11.01 -19.20 24.28
C GLY A 92 -9.91 -18.22 23.85
N CYS A 93 -9.97 -17.63 22.65
CA CYS A 93 -8.98 -16.66 22.22
C CYS A 93 -9.26 -15.25 22.77
N LYS A 94 -8.25 -14.65 23.40
CA LYS A 94 -8.28 -13.25 23.91
C LYS A 94 -7.69 -12.23 22.93
N ARG A 95 -7.10 -12.67 21.80
CA ARG A 95 -6.42 -11.78 20.85
C ARG A 95 -7.41 -11.06 19.94
N GLY A 96 -7.11 -9.80 19.62
CA GLY A 96 -7.80 -9.02 18.60
C GLY A 96 -7.12 -9.16 17.23
N THR A 97 -7.90 -9.11 16.16
CA THR A 97 -7.43 -9.08 14.77
C THR A 97 -7.99 -7.84 14.07
N ARG A 98 -7.13 -7.17 13.29
CA ARG A 98 -7.54 -6.07 12.40
C ARG A 98 -7.86 -6.56 10.98
N ILE A 99 -7.82 -7.86 10.75
CA ILE A 99 -8.12 -8.49 9.47
C ILE A 99 -9.59 -8.92 9.51
N LYS A 100 -10.40 -8.37 8.60
CA LYS A 100 -11.81 -8.73 8.41
C LYS A 100 -11.99 -9.40 7.06
N CYS A 101 -12.67 -10.53 7.08
CA CYS A 101 -13.30 -11.11 5.90
C CYS A 101 -14.49 -10.22 5.51
N MET A 102 -14.54 -9.72 4.27
CA MET A 102 -15.56 -8.74 3.83
C MET A 102 -16.93 -9.37 3.49
N TYR A 103 -17.17 -10.64 3.82
CA TYR A 103 -18.51 -11.20 3.72
C TYR A 103 -19.39 -10.69 4.86
N LYS A 104 -20.51 -10.07 4.50
CA LYS A 104 -21.61 -9.74 5.40
C LYS A 104 -22.21 -11.06 5.90
N MET A 105 -21.64 -11.65 6.96
CA MET A 105 -22.28 -12.75 7.67
C MET A 105 -23.54 -12.18 8.32
N GLN A 106 -24.69 -12.40 7.68
CA GLN A 106 -25.95 -12.44 8.40
C GLN A 106 -25.79 -13.50 9.50
N SER A 107 -26.05 -13.05 10.72
CA SER A 107 -26.22 -13.88 11.89
C SER A 107 -27.34 -14.87 11.66
N SER A 108 -27.00 -16.12 11.37
CA SER A 108 -27.87 -17.26 11.66
C SER A 108 -27.03 -18.53 11.70
N THR A 109 -26.86 -19.01 12.93
CA THR A 109 -26.78 -20.42 13.34
C THR A 109 -26.58 -21.44 12.22
N LEU A 110 -25.49 -22.22 12.29
CA LEU A 110 -25.54 -23.68 12.40
C LEU A 110 -24.12 -24.22 12.68
N PRO A 111 -23.96 -25.24 13.55
CA PRO A 111 -22.66 -25.80 13.90
C PRO A 111 -22.16 -26.75 12.81
N TYR A 112 -20.93 -26.56 12.35
CA TYR A 112 -20.22 -27.50 11.49
C TYR A 112 -19.52 -28.55 12.37
N GLN A 113 -20.04 -29.78 12.42
CA GLN A 113 -19.30 -30.93 12.91
C GLN A 113 -18.32 -31.44 11.83
N ARG A 114 -17.26 -32.09 12.32
CA ARG A 114 -16.04 -32.55 11.61
C ARG A 114 -16.23 -33.06 10.20
#